data_AF-A0A8J3LEU9-F1
#
_entry.id   AF-A0A8J3LEU9-F1
#
_cell.length_a   1.000
_cell.length_b   1.000
_cell.length_c   1.000
_cell.angle_alpha   90.00
_cell.angle_beta   90.00
_cell.angle_gamma   90.00
#
_symmetry.space_group_name_H-M   'P 1'
#
loop_
_entity.id
_entity.type
_entity.pdbx_description
1 polymer ?
#
loop_
_entity_poly.entity_id
_entity_poly.type
_entity_poly.pdbx_seq_one_letter_code
_entity_poly.pdbx_strand_id
1 'polypeptide(L)'
;MSVNRQLAMFSAESARPSAYDLAGLLIGPGQVTRMGGTARVSVVVDAAWRVHALAAEFTARGLETSWEPAAVDGHFGVRTAYTGMLAPLAEAWTRGSGKRPPAGFALDGARLRLWFAAAGAVDPEGDGAVLRLGANDEHCAATGLRAFTALACMAELGRGPVLRIAGRRRVTRLRELVGERPAMAPLGAWPGDQPLVSETGPEADSAEQAGSRPVRTVRTSRLRPVAPGQLDTGQVLPAVRPDPAHGEVPPGEVAGQTPPVEPDAGRITLDKPDAGRTPPGEPEAGQGLPDLPDQAGTTGPVRTGSDLTGP
;
A
#
# COMPACT_ATOMS: atom_id res chain seq x y z
N MET A 1 -49.19 0.60 9.67
CA MET A 1 -48.42 -0.62 9.34
C MET A 1 -46.96 -0.32 9.59
N SER A 2 -46.44 -0.76 10.74
CA SER A 2 -45.04 -0.51 11.11
C SER A 2 -44.15 -1.47 10.35
N VAL A 3 -43.28 -0.93 9.49
CA VAL A 3 -42.32 -1.71 8.73
C VAL A 3 -41.30 -2.25 9.71
N ASN A 4 -41.40 -3.54 10.01
CA ASN A 4 -40.45 -4.29 10.80
C ASN A 4 -39.09 -4.17 10.10
N ARG A 5 -38.23 -3.24 10.57
CA ARG A 5 -36.86 -3.07 10.09
C ARG A 5 -36.09 -4.29 10.54
N GLN A 6 -36.21 -5.33 9.72
CA GLN A 6 -35.57 -6.61 9.87
C GLN A 6 -34.07 -6.34 10.01
N LEU A 7 -33.55 -6.67 11.19
CA LEU A 7 -32.13 -6.76 11.49
C LEU A 7 -31.51 -7.68 10.43
N ALA A 8 -30.90 -7.07 9.41
CA ALA A 8 -30.03 -7.78 8.50
C ALA A 8 -28.93 -8.38 9.36
N MET A 9 -29.00 -9.70 9.53
CA MET A 9 -27.91 -10.48 10.07
C MET A 9 -26.69 -10.21 9.19
N PHE A 10 -25.78 -9.35 9.67
CA PHE A 10 -24.41 -9.32 9.18
C PHE A 10 -23.73 -10.60 9.65
N SER A 11 -24.14 -11.72 9.06
CA SER A 11 -23.29 -12.90 9.01
C SER A 11 -22.03 -12.47 8.27
N ALA A 12 -20.88 -12.80 8.83
CA ALA A 12 -19.57 -12.58 8.24
C ALA A 12 -19.42 -13.43 6.97
N GLU A 13 -20.14 -13.04 5.93
CA GLU A 13 -20.01 -13.61 4.60
C GLU A 13 -18.59 -13.27 4.17
N SER A 14 -17.77 -14.32 4.15
CA SER A 14 -16.39 -14.28 3.73
C SER A 14 -16.38 -13.89 2.26
N ALA A 15 -16.45 -12.58 1.99
CA ALA A 15 -16.41 -12.06 0.63
C ALA A 15 -15.18 -12.66 -0.03
N ARG A 16 -15.41 -13.33 -1.16
CA ARG A 16 -14.34 -14.04 -1.88
C ARG A 16 -13.20 -13.05 -2.14
N PRO A 17 -11.94 -13.39 -1.83
CA PRO A 17 -10.81 -12.48 -2.04
C PRO A 17 -10.83 -11.93 -3.46
N SER A 18 -10.71 -10.61 -3.59
CA SER A 18 -10.82 -9.89 -4.85
C SER A 18 -9.59 -9.06 -5.12
N ALA A 19 -9.22 -8.89 -6.39
CA ALA A 19 -8.15 -7.98 -6.80
C ALA A 19 -8.41 -6.52 -6.34
N TYR A 20 -9.68 -6.13 -6.15
CA TYR A 20 -10.03 -4.81 -5.61
C TYR A 20 -9.65 -4.61 -4.15
N ASP A 21 -9.39 -5.67 -3.39
CA ASP A 21 -8.95 -5.56 -1.99
C ASP A 21 -7.57 -4.91 -1.88
N LEU A 22 -6.78 -4.93 -2.96
CA LEU A 22 -5.48 -4.24 -3.02
C LEU A 22 -5.62 -2.72 -2.83
N ALA A 23 -6.84 -2.17 -2.90
CA ALA A 23 -7.16 -0.83 -2.41
C ALA A 23 -6.68 -0.59 -0.95
N GLY A 24 -6.64 -1.65 -0.13
CA GLY A 24 -6.05 -1.62 1.22
C GLY A 24 -4.55 -1.30 1.23
N LEU A 25 -3.79 -1.84 0.26
CA LEU A 25 -2.40 -1.45 0.08
C LEU A 25 -2.29 -0.02 -0.41
N LEU A 26 -3.18 0.41 -1.33
CA LEU A 26 -3.12 1.73 -1.93
C LEU A 26 -3.51 2.86 -0.95
N ILE A 27 -4.45 2.64 -0.02
CA ILE A 27 -4.68 3.63 1.04
C ILE A 27 -3.45 3.75 1.96
N GLY A 28 -2.71 2.66 2.11
CA GLY A 28 -1.51 2.56 2.93
C GLY A 28 -0.20 2.74 2.15
N PRO A 29 0.77 1.82 2.30
CA PRO A 29 2.13 1.97 1.77
C PRO A 29 2.29 1.62 0.28
N GLY A 30 1.28 0.98 -0.33
CA GLY A 30 1.36 0.45 -1.67
C GLY A 30 1.26 1.53 -2.75
N GLN A 31 1.88 1.27 -3.89
CA GLN A 31 1.85 2.10 -5.09
C GLN A 31 1.23 1.29 -6.24
N VAL A 32 0.70 1.99 -7.23
CA VAL A 32 0.14 1.39 -8.45
C VAL A 32 0.77 2.01 -9.68
N THR A 33 1.10 1.17 -10.67
CA THR A 33 1.65 1.61 -11.97
C THR A 33 0.85 0.98 -13.08
N ARG A 34 0.59 1.74 -14.15
CA ARG A 34 -0.16 1.29 -15.34
C ARG A 34 0.77 1.11 -16.52
N MET A 35 0.49 0.13 -17.38
CA MET A 35 1.20 -0.11 -18.64
C MET A 35 0.28 -0.81 -19.64
N GLY A 36 0.05 -0.23 -20.82
CA GLY A 36 -0.65 -0.91 -21.91
C GLY A 36 -2.01 -1.54 -21.54
N GLY A 37 -2.84 -0.84 -20.77
CA GLY A 37 -4.14 -1.36 -20.31
C GLY A 37 -4.08 -2.34 -19.14
N THR A 38 -2.88 -2.65 -18.64
CA THR A 38 -2.66 -3.44 -17.42
C THR A 38 -2.19 -2.55 -16.28
N ALA A 39 -2.23 -3.07 -15.05
CA ALA A 39 -1.62 -2.44 -13.91
C ALA A 39 -0.93 -3.44 -12.98
N ARG A 40 -0.04 -2.90 -12.15
CA ARG A 40 0.67 -3.62 -11.11
C ARG A 40 0.58 -2.83 -9.81
N VAL A 41 0.43 -3.52 -8.68
CA VAL A 41 0.60 -2.95 -7.35
C VAL A 41 1.95 -3.39 -6.78
N SER A 42 2.67 -2.46 -6.17
CA SER A 42 3.94 -2.71 -5.48
C SER A 42 3.92 -2.13 -4.07
N VAL A 43 4.68 -2.72 -3.17
CA VAL A 43 4.84 -2.26 -1.80
C VAL A 43 6.23 -2.63 -1.28
N VAL A 44 6.83 -1.76 -0.48
CA VAL A 44 8.07 -2.05 0.23
C VAL A 44 7.76 -2.45 1.67
N VAL A 45 8.26 -3.59 2.11
CA VAL A 45 8.05 -4.14 3.46
C VAL A 45 9.38 -4.31 4.20
N ASP A 46 9.32 -4.29 5.54
CA ASP A 46 10.48 -4.26 6.45
C ASP A 46 10.84 -5.65 7.03
N ALA A 47 10.13 -6.70 6.64
CA ALA A 47 10.36 -8.04 7.17
C ALA A 47 9.98 -9.13 6.16
N ALA A 48 10.76 -10.21 6.13
CA ALA A 48 10.55 -11.34 5.23
C ALA A 48 9.18 -12.03 5.44
N TRP A 49 8.67 -12.09 6.67
CA TRP A 49 7.35 -12.68 6.93
C TRP A 49 6.22 -11.93 6.21
N ARG A 50 6.36 -10.62 6.01
CA ARG A 50 5.38 -9.80 5.27
C ARG A 50 5.40 -10.12 3.79
N VAL A 51 6.57 -10.43 3.22
CA VAL A 51 6.69 -10.89 1.83
C VAL A 51 5.85 -12.14 1.62
N HIS A 52 6.01 -13.14 2.48
CA HIS A 52 5.27 -14.38 2.35
C HIS A 52 3.77 -14.21 2.67
N ALA A 53 3.42 -13.39 3.65
CA ALA A 53 2.02 -13.09 3.95
C ALA A 53 1.33 -12.43 2.75
N LEU A 54 1.95 -11.41 2.15
CA LEU A 54 1.43 -10.75 0.96
C LEU A 54 1.39 -11.67 -0.26
N ALA A 55 2.39 -12.52 -0.45
CA ALA A 55 2.37 -13.51 -1.53
C ALA A 55 1.16 -14.46 -1.40
N ALA A 56 0.89 -14.97 -0.20
CA ALA A 56 -0.30 -15.80 0.05
C ALA A 56 -1.60 -15.04 -0.23
N GLU A 57 -1.69 -13.77 0.21
CA GLU A 57 -2.86 -12.92 -0.04
C GLU A 57 -3.07 -12.61 -1.53
N PHE A 58 -2.00 -12.44 -2.30
CA PHE A 58 -2.05 -12.21 -3.74
C PHE A 58 -2.45 -13.49 -4.49
N THR A 59 -1.87 -14.64 -4.13
CA THR A 59 -2.25 -15.94 -4.69
C THR A 59 -3.72 -16.26 -4.42
N ALA A 60 -4.25 -15.96 -3.23
CA ALA A 60 -5.67 -16.13 -2.91
C ALA A 60 -6.61 -15.30 -3.81
N ARG A 61 -6.09 -14.26 -4.47
CA ARG A 61 -6.80 -13.38 -5.41
C ARG A 61 -6.48 -13.68 -6.87
N GLY A 62 -5.75 -14.76 -7.15
CA GLY A 62 -5.32 -15.12 -8.51
C GLY A 62 -4.25 -14.17 -9.09
N LEU A 63 -3.48 -13.50 -8.24
CA LEU A 63 -2.42 -12.58 -8.65
C LEU A 63 -1.05 -13.24 -8.49
N GLU A 64 -0.31 -13.33 -9.59
CA GLU A 64 1.10 -13.71 -9.56
C GLU A 64 1.91 -12.65 -8.81
N THR A 65 2.89 -13.10 -8.03
CA THR A 65 3.70 -12.25 -7.15
C THR A 65 5.17 -12.45 -7.45
N SER A 66 5.93 -11.37 -7.45
CA SER A 66 7.39 -11.39 -7.39
C SER A 66 7.87 -10.50 -6.26
N TRP A 67 9.07 -10.75 -5.77
CA TRP A 67 9.72 -9.89 -4.79
C TRP A 67 11.21 -9.75 -5.09
N GLU A 68 11.81 -8.66 -4.62
CA GLU A 68 13.25 -8.39 -4.72
C GLU A 68 13.71 -7.64 -3.46
N PRO A 69 15.00 -7.76 -3.07
CA PRO A 69 15.58 -6.85 -2.08
C PRO A 69 15.37 -5.39 -2.51
N ALA A 70 14.95 -4.53 -1.58
CA ALA A 70 14.83 -3.10 -1.83
C ALA A 70 16.19 -2.41 -1.66
N ALA A 71 16.27 -1.14 -2.10
CA ALA A 71 17.48 -0.33 -1.96
C ALA A 71 17.87 -0.06 -0.49
N VAL A 72 16.91 -0.17 0.44
CA VAL A 72 17.16 -0.06 1.87
C VAL A 72 17.42 -1.46 2.40
N ASP A 73 18.55 -1.65 3.07
CA ASP A 73 18.90 -2.93 3.67
C ASP A 73 17.80 -3.46 4.59
N GLY A 74 17.57 -4.77 4.53
CA GLY A 74 16.51 -5.44 5.30
C GLY A 74 15.09 -5.20 4.79
N HIS A 75 14.89 -4.40 3.73
CA HIS A 75 13.58 -4.19 3.12
C HIS A 75 13.42 -4.98 1.82
N PHE A 76 12.17 -5.27 1.47
CA PHE A 76 11.81 -6.07 0.30
C PHE A 76 10.73 -5.36 -0.51
N GLY A 77 10.94 -5.24 -1.82
CA GLY A 77 9.90 -4.82 -2.76
C GLY A 77 9.05 -6.02 -3.18
N VAL A 78 7.77 -6.02 -2.84
CA VAL A 78 6.79 -7.05 -3.23
C VAL A 78 5.86 -6.45 -4.28
N ARG A 79 5.61 -7.17 -5.36
CA ARG A 79 4.80 -6.67 -6.48
C ARG A 79 4.01 -7.76 -7.16
N THR A 80 2.82 -7.41 -7.62
CA THR A 80 2.05 -8.30 -8.50
C THR A 80 2.70 -8.37 -9.89
N ALA A 81 2.32 -9.33 -10.73
CA ALA A 81 2.51 -9.19 -12.18
C ALA A 81 1.66 -8.01 -12.72
N TYR A 82 2.00 -7.53 -13.92
CA TYR A 82 1.09 -6.65 -14.66
C TYR A 82 -0.11 -7.47 -15.14
N THR A 83 -1.32 -7.01 -14.84
CA THR A 83 -2.55 -7.69 -15.24
C THR A 83 -3.68 -6.70 -15.54
N GLY A 84 -4.57 -7.08 -16.46
CA GLY A 84 -5.79 -6.32 -16.75
C GLY A 84 -6.76 -6.27 -15.58
N MET A 85 -6.71 -7.25 -14.66
CA MET A 85 -7.60 -7.29 -13.48
C MET A 85 -7.41 -6.09 -12.55
N LEU A 86 -6.21 -5.50 -12.52
CA LEU A 86 -5.89 -4.34 -11.69
C LEU A 86 -6.10 -3.00 -12.41
N ALA A 87 -6.42 -3.00 -13.70
CA ALA A 87 -6.55 -1.77 -14.47
C ALA A 87 -7.67 -0.84 -13.94
N PRO A 88 -8.89 -1.34 -13.61
CA PRO A 88 -9.93 -0.47 -13.04
C PRO A 88 -9.55 0.07 -11.66
N LEU A 89 -8.86 -0.74 -10.84
CA LEU A 89 -8.35 -0.29 -9.55
C LEU A 89 -7.33 0.84 -9.74
N ALA A 90 -6.39 0.68 -10.67
CA ALA A 90 -5.38 1.68 -10.96
C ALA A 90 -5.98 2.99 -11.48
N GLU A 91 -7.01 2.91 -12.33
CA GLU A 91 -7.74 4.07 -12.82
C GLU A 91 -8.44 4.84 -11.71
N ALA A 92 -9.13 4.14 -10.80
CA ALA A 92 -9.81 4.77 -9.67
C ALA A 92 -8.84 5.46 -8.69
N TRP A 93 -7.61 4.96 -8.59
CA TRP A 93 -6.61 5.40 -7.60
C TRP A 93 -5.55 6.36 -8.12
N THR A 94 -5.55 6.69 -9.41
CA THR A 94 -4.50 7.53 -10.01
C THR A 94 -5.11 8.79 -10.60
N ARG A 95 -4.52 9.95 -10.28
CA ARG A 95 -4.77 11.21 -11.00
C ARG A 95 -3.42 11.80 -11.40
N GLY A 96 -3.17 11.88 -12.71
CA GLY A 96 -1.85 12.21 -13.23
C GLY A 96 -0.82 11.14 -12.84
N SER A 97 0.30 11.55 -12.25
CA SER A 97 1.34 10.65 -11.71
C SER A 97 1.12 10.27 -10.24
N GLY A 98 0.13 10.87 -9.57
CA GLY A 98 -0.06 10.75 -8.12
C GLY A 98 -1.14 9.76 -7.71
N LYS A 99 -0.88 9.01 -6.63
CA LYS A 99 -1.87 8.19 -5.93
C LYS A 99 -2.90 9.09 -5.23
N ARG A 100 -4.18 8.88 -5.51
CA ARG A 100 -5.30 9.62 -4.93
C ARG A 100 -6.44 8.66 -4.57
N PRO A 101 -6.78 8.50 -3.29
CA PRO A 101 -7.92 7.68 -2.88
C PRO A 101 -9.22 8.18 -3.53
N PRO A 102 -10.10 7.28 -4.00
CA PRO A 102 -11.46 7.63 -4.42
C PRO A 102 -12.25 8.28 -3.27
N ALA A 103 -13.15 9.22 -3.58
CA ALA A 103 -13.95 9.91 -2.57
C ALA A 103 -14.85 8.95 -1.76
N GLY A 104 -15.38 7.91 -2.41
CA GLY A 104 -16.19 6.85 -1.80
C GLY A 104 -15.39 5.65 -1.29
N PHE A 105 -14.09 5.79 -1.04
CA PHE A 105 -13.29 4.70 -0.51
C PHE A 105 -13.84 4.23 0.85
N ALA A 106 -14.13 2.94 0.93
CA ALA A 106 -14.49 2.26 2.16
C ALA A 106 -13.41 1.23 2.52
N LEU A 107 -13.18 1.04 3.80
CA LEU A 107 -12.30 -0.01 4.31
C LEU A 107 -13.17 -1.17 4.80
N ASP A 108 -12.74 -2.38 4.49
CA ASP A 108 -13.35 -3.63 4.94
C ASP A 108 -12.25 -4.52 5.55
N GLY A 109 -12.62 -5.70 6.03
CA GLY A 109 -11.65 -6.63 6.64
C GLY A 109 -10.54 -7.05 5.68
N ALA A 110 -10.87 -7.33 4.41
CA ALA A 110 -9.90 -7.79 3.42
C ALA A 110 -8.86 -6.72 3.04
N ARG A 111 -9.31 -5.48 2.84
CA ARG A 111 -8.46 -4.31 2.59
C ARG A 111 -7.61 -3.98 3.82
N LEU A 112 -8.22 -4.00 5.01
CA LEU A 112 -7.49 -3.72 6.25
C LEU A 112 -6.44 -4.79 6.56
N ARG A 113 -6.74 -6.06 6.30
CA ARG A 113 -5.79 -7.17 6.42
C ARG A 113 -4.57 -6.97 5.54
N LEU A 114 -4.75 -6.61 4.27
CA LEU A 114 -3.64 -6.32 3.35
C LEU A 114 -2.80 -5.14 3.83
N TRP A 115 -3.43 -4.06 4.28
CA TRP A 115 -2.71 -2.91 4.84
C TRP A 115 -1.90 -3.31 6.08
N PHE A 116 -2.52 -4.03 7.01
CA PHE A 116 -1.87 -4.46 8.24
C PHE A 116 -0.72 -5.44 7.95
N ALA A 117 -0.89 -6.39 7.03
CA ALA A 117 0.17 -7.29 6.61
C ALA A 117 1.38 -6.56 6.03
N ALA A 118 1.16 -5.48 5.28
CA ALA A 118 2.25 -4.69 4.70
C ALA A 118 2.94 -3.74 5.69
N ALA A 119 2.18 -3.10 6.58
CA ALA A 119 2.66 -1.93 7.33
C ALA A 119 2.09 -1.80 8.76
N GLY A 120 1.38 -2.82 9.25
CA GLY A 120 0.82 -2.88 10.59
C GLY A 120 1.84 -3.33 11.64
N ALA A 121 1.84 -2.69 12.80
CA ALA A 121 2.57 -3.12 13.99
C ALA A 121 1.62 -3.04 15.20
N VAL A 122 1.86 -3.89 16.20
CA VAL A 122 1.13 -3.86 17.47
C VAL A 122 2.11 -3.44 18.55
N ASP A 123 1.65 -2.62 19.50
CA ASP A 123 2.43 -2.26 20.66
C ASP A 123 2.70 -3.52 21.52
N PRO A 124 3.85 -3.62 22.21
CA PRO A 124 4.21 -4.82 22.99
C PRO A 124 3.16 -5.18 24.05
N GLU A 125 2.52 -4.18 24.65
CA GLU A 125 1.48 -4.35 25.67
C GLU A 125 0.11 -4.78 25.09
N GLY A 126 -0.02 -4.82 23.76
CA GLY A 126 -1.24 -5.20 23.06
C GLY A 126 -2.40 -4.20 23.19
N ASP A 127 -2.13 -3.02 23.73
CA ASP A 127 -3.11 -1.95 23.93
C ASP A 127 -3.04 -0.86 22.86
N GLY A 128 -2.20 -1.03 21.84
CA GLY A 128 -2.18 -0.16 20.68
C GLY A 128 -1.67 -0.86 19.42
N ALA A 129 -1.95 -0.24 18.27
CA ALA A 129 -1.47 -0.65 16.98
C ALA A 129 -1.17 0.56 16.09
N VAL A 130 -0.26 0.39 15.15
CA VAL A 130 0.14 1.42 14.18
C VAL A 130 0.00 0.85 12.78
N LEU A 131 -0.55 1.63 11.85
CA LEU A 131 -0.55 1.35 10.42
C LEU A 131 0.20 2.45 9.69
N ARG A 132 1.32 2.11 9.04
CA ARG A 132 2.11 3.08 8.28
C ARG A 132 1.45 3.36 6.92
N LEU A 133 1.48 4.63 6.52
CA LEU A 133 1.21 5.08 5.16
C LEU A 133 2.52 5.05 4.35
N GLY A 134 2.43 5.32 3.05
CA GLY A 134 3.62 5.57 2.24
C GLY A 134 4.29 6.89 2.62
N ALA A 135 5.60 6.99 2.43
CA ALA A 135 6.41 8.14 2.84
C ALA A 135 5.91 9.49 2.28
N ASN A 136 5.30 9.48 1.09
CA ASN A 136 4.76 10.65 0.41
C ASN A 136 3.22 10.66 0.35
N ASP A 137 2.55 9.84 1.17
CA ASP A 137 1.11 9.61 1.11
C ASP A 137 0.35 10.21 2.31
N GLU A 138 0.90 11.25 2.94
CA GLU A 138 0.25 11.94 4.06
C GLU A 138 -1.14 12.48 3.67
N HIS A 139 -1.33 12.88 2.40
CA HIS A 139 -2.65 13.29 1.88
C HIS A 139 -3.72 12.18 1.94
N CYS A 140 -3.32 10.91 2.07
CA CYS A 140 -4.25 9.78 2.24
C CYS A 140 -4.79 9.67 3.67
N ALA A 141 -4.13 10.29 4.66
CA ALA A 141 -4.44 10.10 6.08
C ALA A 141 -5.90 10.42 6.41
N ALA A 142 -6.43 11.54 5.93
CA ALA A 142 -7.81 11.95 6.18
C ALA A 142 -8.83 10.90 5.66
N THR A 143 -8.55 10.29 4.50
CA THR A 143 -9.40 9.23 3.95
C THR A 143 -9.29 7.94 4.77
N GLY A 144 -8.08 7.57 5.19
CA GLY A 144 -7.86 6.43 6.08
C GLY A 144 -8.60 6.58 7.41
N LEU A 145 -8.48 7.74 8.07
CA LEU A 145 -9.17 8.05 9.32
C LEU A 145 -10.69 7.96 9.19
N ARG A 146 -11.27 8.54 8.13
CA ARG A 146 -12.72 8.43 7.85
C ARG A 146 -13.14 6.97 7.68
N ALA A 147 -12.34 6.17 6.97
CA ALA A 147 -12.64 4.76 6.75
C ALA A 147 -12.58 3.94 8.06
N PHE A 148 -11.64 4.25 8.96
CA PHE A 148 -11.56 3.65 10.30
C PHE A 148 -12.76 4.02 11.19
N THR A 149 -13.23 5.27 11.12
CA THR A 149 -14.46 5.70 11.81
C THR A 149 -15.67 4.87 11.36
N ALA A 150 -15.81 4.60 10.06
CA ALA A 150 -16.88 3.76 9.53
C ALA A 150 -16.84 2.29 10.02
N LEU A 151 -15.66 1.80 10.41
CA LEU A 151 -15.45 0.46 10.96
C LEU A 151 -15.66 0.36 12.49
N ALA A 152 -16.01 1.48 13.14
CA ALA A 152 -16.02 1.62 14.60
C ALA A 152 -14.67 1.23 15.25
N CYS A 153 -13.56 1.39 14.52
CA CYS A 153 -12.20 1.13 14.97
C CYS A 153 -11.40 2.42 14.85
N MET A 154 -11.63 3.36 15.77
CA MET A 154 -11.07 4.71 15.66
C MET A 154 -9.54 4.69 15.67
N ALA A 155 -8.97 5.39 14.70
CA ALA A 155 -7.54 5.67 14.61
C ALA A 155 -7.31 7.19 14.70
N GLU A 156 -6.09 7.58 15.04
CA GLU A 156 -5.63 8.95 15.12
C GLU A 156 -4.37 9.11 14.27
N LEU A 157 -4.09 10.32 13.78
CA LEU A 157 -2.83 10.58 13.08
C LEU A 157 -1.70 10.62 14.10
N GLY A 158 -0.69 9.76 13.94
CA GLY A 158 0.50 9.74 14.78
C GLY A 158 1.53 10.78 14.35
N ARG A 159 2.73 10.72 14.95
CA ARG A 159 3.88 11.49 14.46
C ARG A 159 4.42 10.83 13.18
N GLY A 160 4.37 11.56 12.08
CA GLY A 160 4.75 11.06 10.75
C GLY A 160 3.57 10.41 10.01
N PRO A 161 3.81 9.78 8.86
CA PRO A 161 2.76 9.23 8.00
C PRO A 161 2.25 7.89 8.55
N VAL A 162 1.66 7.90 9.76
CA VAL A 162 1.17 6.70 10.46
C VAL A 162 -0.18 6.94 11.11
N LEU A 163 -1.06 5.95 11.06
CA LEU A 163 -2.31 5.94 11.82
C LEU A 163 -2.12 5.10 13.08
N ARG A 164 -2.52 5.63 14.24
CA ARG A 164 -2.42 4.95 15.53
C ARG A 164 -3.81 4.59 16.06
N ILE A 165 -3.97 3.34 16.46
CA ILE A 165 -5.16 2.80 17.11
C ILE A 165 -4.78 2.57 18.57
N ALA A 166 -5.42 3.29 19.48
CA ALA A 166 -5.14 3.18 20.92
C ALA A 166 -6.30 2.49 21.67
N GLY A 167 -5.94 1.71 22.68
CA GLY A 167 -6.84 1.00 23.59
C GLY A 167 -7.09 -0.46 23.20
N ARG A 168 -7.04 -1.34 24.21
CA ARG A 168 -7.27 -2.78 24.08
C ARG A 168 -8.54 -3.14 23.31
N ARG A 169 -9.68 -2.49 23.61
CA ARG A 169 -10.96 -2.73 22.90
C ARG A 169 -10.84 -2.48 21.40
N ARG A 170 -10.12 -1.44 20.98
CA ARG A 170 -9.94 -1.11 19.56
C ARG A 170 -8.98 -2.09 18.89
N VAL A 171 -7.94 -2.56 19.59
CA VAL A 171 -7.05 -3.63 19.11
C VAL A 171 -7.79 -4.96 18.98
N THR A 172 -8.68 -5.31 19.91
CA THR A 172 -9.57 -6.48 19.78
C THR A 172 -10.47 -6.35 18.56
N ARG A 173 -11.09 -5.18 18.35
CA ARG A 173 -11.89 -4.93 17.14
C ARG A 173 -11.04 -5.01 15.87
N LEU A 174 -9.82 -4.49 15.90
CA LEU A 174 -8.88 -4.61 14.79
C LEU A 174 -8.59 -6.08 14.48
N ARG A 175 -8.33 -6.92 15.49
CA ARG A 175 -8.14 -8.37 15.34
C ARG A 175 -9.32 -9.03 14.65
N GLU A 176 -10.55 -8.75 15.08
CA GLU A 176 -11.77 -9.26 14.43
C GLU A 176 -11.83 -8.87 12.94
N LEU A 177 -11.43 -7.64 12.60
CA LEU A 177 -11.48 -7.14 11.23
C LEU A 177 -10.36 -7.70 10.35
N VAL A 178 -9.13 -7.78 10.84
CA VAL A 178 -7.98 -8.29 10.05
C VAL A 178 -7.96 -9.80 9.94
N GLY A 179 -8.68 -10.51 10.82
CA GLY A 179 -8.76 -11.95 10.86
C GLY A 179 -7.47 -12.62 11.34
N GLU A 180 -7.36 -13.92 11.04
CA GLU A 180 -6.34 -14.82 11.60
C GLU A 180 -4.90 -14.44 11.26
N ARG A 181 -3.96 -14.71 12.19
CA ARG A 181 -2.56 -14.33 11.99
C ARG A 181 -1.97 -15.20 10.86
N PRO A 182 -1.27 -14.63 9.87
CA PRO A 182 -0.51 -15.41 8.91
C PRO A 182 0.52 -16.30 9.61
N ALA A 183 0.62 -17.58 9.23
CA ALA A 183 1.47 -18.55 9.92
C ALA A 183 2.93 -18.09 10.10
N MET A 184 3.50 -17.36 9.13
CA MET A 184 4.87 -16.85 9.20
C MET A 184 5.06 -15.58 10.02
N ALA A 185 3.99 -14.88 10.38
CA ALA A 185 4.11 -13.68 11.20
C ALA A 185 4.57 -14.08 12.61
N PRO A 186 5.58 -13.45 13.21
CA PRO A 186 5.96 -13.74 14.60
C PRO A 186 4.81 -13.51 15.59
N LEU A 187 4.88 -14.16 16.76
CA LEU A 187 4.00 -13.82 17.89
C LEU A 187 4.20 -12.35 18.26
N GLY A 188 3.11 -11.67 18.64
CA GLY A 188 3.09 -10.24 18.91
C GLY A 188 3.19 -9.31 17.68
N ALA A 189 3.44 -9.84 16.47
CA ALA A 189 3.45 -9.03 15.26
C ALA A 189 2.04 -8.80 14.66
N TRP A 190 1.03 -9.49 15.18
CA TRP A 190 -0.36 -9.45 14.71
C TRP A 190 -1.31 -9.15 15.88
N PRO A 191 -2.43 -8.42 15.66
CA PRO A 191 -3.34 -8.05 16.73
C PRO A 191 -3.90 -9.29 17.43
N GLY A 192 -3.92 -9.30 18.76
CA GLY A 192 -4.45 -10.41 19.57
C GLY A 192 -3.48 -11.55 19.85
N ASP A 193 -2.28 -11.55 19.26
CA ASP A 193 -1.28 -12.61 19.46
C ASP A 193 -0.12 -12.16 20.36
N GLN A 194 -0.35 -11.11 21.17
CA GLN A 194 0.66 -10.70 22.13
C GLN A 194 0.90 -11.81 23.14
N PRO A 195 2.16 -12.15 23.43
CA PRO A 195 2.45 -13.07 24.51
C PRO A 195 1.85 -12.48 25.79
N LEU A 196 1.08 -13.28 26.53
CA LEU A 196 0.71 -12.91 27.89
C LEU A 196 2.01 -12.62 28.62
N VAL A 197 2.26 -11.35 28.92
CA VAL A 197 3.38 -10.94 29.76
C VAL A 197 3.17 -11.72 31.05
N SER A 198 4.01 -12.74 31.26
CA SER A 198 4.06 -13.42 32.54
C SER A 198 4.41 -12.33 33.53
N GLU A 199 3.49 -12.01 34.44
CA GLU A 199 3.77 -11.14 35.57
C GLU A 199 4.97 -11.72 36.30
N THR A 200 6.16 -11.25 35.96
CA THR A 200 7.35 -11.50 36.76
C THR A 200 7.21 -10.53 37.91
N GLY A 201 6.40 -10.93 38.89
CA GLY A 201 6.31 -10.22 40.15
C GLY A 201 7.72 -10.08 40.74
N PRO A 202 8.04 -8.97 41.41
CA PRO A 202 9.24 -8.90 42.20
C PRO A 202 9.02 -9.81 43.40
N GLU A 203 9.47 -11.06 43.32
CA GLU A 203 9.57 -11.92 44.50
C GLU A 203 10.75 -11.39 45.33
N ALA A 204 10.40 -10.46 46.21
CA ALA A 204 11.26 -9.93 47.24
C ALA A 204 11.75 -11.08 48.12
N ASP A 205 13.04 -11.36 48.01
CA ASP A 205 13.98 -11.48 49.12
C ASP A 205 13.33 -11.57 50.51
N SER A 206 13.03 -12.79 50.97
CA SER A 206 12.88 -13.17 52.40
C SER A 206 12.57 -14.67 52.55
N ALA A 207 13.61 -15.50 52.51
CA ALA A 207 13.67 -16.74 53.30
C ALA A 207 15.13 -17.16 53.45
N GLU A 208 15.81 -16.46 54.35
CA GLU A 208 17.13 -16.79 54.83
C GLU A 208 17.08 -18.05 55.74
N GLN A 209 17.87 -19.05 55.34
CA GLN A 209 18.59 -20.05 56.16
C GLN A 209 17.83 -21.15 56.92
N ALA A 210 18.15 -22.41 56.57
CA ALA A 210 18.91 -23.32 57.44
C ALA A 210 19.32 -24.61 56.71
N GLY A 211 20.60 -25.02 56.82
CA GLY A 211 20.97 -26.45 56.82
C GLY A 211 21.96 -26.98 55.77
N SER A 212 23.24 -26.61 55.91
CA SER A 212 24.45 -27.46 55.73
C SER A 212 24.48 -28.68 54.77
N ARG A 213 25.24 -28.50 53.67
CA ARG A 213 26.56 -29.14 53.34
C ARG A 213 26.66 -30.67 52.99
N PRO A 214 27.74 -31.16 52.33
CA PRO A 214 27.79 -31.41 50.88
C PRO A 214 28.26 -32.83 50.47
N VAL A 215 27.99 -33.31 49.25
CA VAL A 215 28.68 -34.50 48.69
C VAL A 215 28.97 -34.40 47.18
N ARG A 216 30.28 -34.45 46.89
CA ARG A 216 31.03 -34.94 45.69
C ARG A 216 30.77 -34.38 44.28
N THR A 217 31.71 -33.52 43.91
CA THR A 217 32.64 -33.62 42.77
C THR A 217 32.45 -34.77 41.76
N VAL A 218 32.17 -34.44 40.49
CA VAL A 218 32.76 -35.12 39.32
C VAL A 218 33.12 -34.09 38.23
N ARG A 219 34.43 -33.86 38.15
CA ARG A 219 35.29 -33.77 36.95
C ARG A 219 34.80 -33.00 35.71
N THR A 220 35.47 -31.87 35.53
CA THR A 220 35.66 -31.04 34.34
C THR A 220 36.09 -31.82 33.08
N SER A 221 35.47 -31.51 31.94
CA SER A 221 36.09 -31.66 30.63
C SER A 221 36.37 -30.27 30.05
N ARG A 222 37.65 -29.91 30.06
CA ARG A 222 38.19 -28.67 29.49
C ARG A 222 38.07 -28.72 27.96
N LEU A 223 37.37 -27.77 27.37
CA LEU A 223 37.59 -27.41 25.97
C LEU A 223 38.87 -26.55 25.90
N ARG A 224 39.80 -26.98 25.05
CA ARG A 224 41.09 -26.34 24.76
C ARG A 224 40.87 -24.95 24.15
N PRO A 225 41.63 -23.91 24.57
CA PRO A 225 41.76 -22.69 23.78
C PRO A 225 42.71 -22.93 22.59
N VAL A 226 42.32 -22.47 21.41
CA VAL A 226 43.19 -22.35 20.24
C VAL A 226 44.02 -21.07 20.38
N ALA A 227 45.34 -21.19 20.30
CA ALA A 227 46.27 -20.05 20.31
C ALA A 227 46.36 -19.41 18.91
N PRO A 228 46.53 -18.07 18.81
CA PRO A 228 46.82 -17.41 17.54
C PRO A 228 48.30 -17.59 17.17
N GLY A 229 48.55 -18.25 16.04
CA GLY A 229 49.87 -18.37 15.43
C GLY A 229 50.11 -17.23 14.46
N GLN A 230 51.01 -16.32 14.85
CA GLN A 230 51.62 -15.30 14.02
C GLN A 230 52.85 -15.89 13.31
N LEU A 231 52.83 -15.95 11.99
CA LEU A 231 54.04 -15.90 11.16
C LEU A 231 53.76 -15.07 9.91
N ASP A 232 54.40 -13.91 9.92
CA ASP A 232 54.68 -13.02 8.80
C ASP A 232 55.81 -13.62 7.97
N THR A 233 55.64 -13.78 6.65
CA THR A 233 56.68 -13.41 5.68
C THR A 233 56.08 -13.27 4.28
N GLY A 234 56.00 -12.02 3.82
CA GLY A 234 56.40 -11.59 2.48
C GLY A 234 55.66 -12.12 1.25
N GLN A 235 54.81 -11.29 0.65
CA GLN A 235 54.92 -11.02 -0.79
C GLN A 235 54.54 -9.58 -1.15
N VAL A 236 55.35 -9.09 -2.07
CA VAL A 236 55.57 -7.71 -2.51
C VAL A 236 54.47 -7.24 -3.45
N LEU A 237 53.95 -6.03 -3.22
CA LEU A 237 53.22 -5.25 -4.21
C LEU A 237 54.07 -4.02 -4.57
N PRO A 238 54.27 -3.69 -5.86
CA PRO A 238 55.08 -2.54 -6.24
C PRO A 238 54.30 -1.24 -6.07
N ALA A 239 54.95 -0.30 -5.37
CA ALA A 239 54.56 1.10 -5.30
C ALA A 239 54.90 1.83 -6.60
N VAL A 240 53.92 2.49 -7.20
CA VAL A 240 54.16 3.54 -8.21
C VAL A 240 54.25 4.86 -7.43
N ARG A 241 55.46 5.43 -7.40
CA ARG A 241 55.69 6.81 -6.97
C ARG A 241 55.72 7.75 -8.18
N PRO A 242 55.39 9.04 -7.97
CA PRO A 242 55.25 10.06 -9.01
C PRO A 242 56.59 10.72 -9.34
N ASP A 243 56.66 11.40 -10.48
CA ASP A 243 57.73 12.37 -10.77
C ASP A 243 57.14 13.69 -11.30
N PRO A 244 57.61 14.86 -10.83
CA PRO A 244 57.14 16.20 -11.21
C PRO A 244 58.16 16.96 -12.08
N ALA A 245 57.69 17.97 -12.81
CA ALA A 245 58.49 19.11 -13.26
C ALA A 245 57.53 20.29 -13.50
N HIS A 246 57.55 21.32 -12.65
CA HIS A 246 58.23 22.62 -12.87
C HIS A 246 57.65 23.39 -14.06
N GLY A 247 57.24 24.65 -14.00
CA GLY A 247 57.28 25.79 -13.08
C GLY A 247 56.69 26.94 -13.93
N GLU A 248 55.85 27.84 -13.42
CA GLU A 248 56.20 29.19 -12.97
C GLU A 248 54.89 30.00 -13.01
N VAL A 249 54.77 30.98 -12.10
CA VAL A 249 53.70 31.98 -11.93
C VAL A 249 54.33 33.32 -12.36
N PRO A 250 53.66 34.33 -12.99
CA PRO A 250 52.85 35.30 -12.22
C PRO A 250 51.75 36.06 -13.05
N PRO A 251 51.18 37.23 -12.65
CA PRO A 251 49.73 37.36 -12.41
C PRO A 251 49.05 38.54 -13.16
N GLY A 252 47.75 38.76 -12.90
CA GLY A 252 46.93 39.89 -13.37
C GLY A 252 45.95 39.49 -14.48
N GLU A 253 44.80 40.11 -14.76
CA GLU A 253 43.89 41.07 -14.12
C GLU A 253 42.67 41.11 -15.08
N VAL A 254 41.44 41.07 -14.54
CA VAL A 254 40.14 41.58 -15.05
C VAL A 254 39.80 41.59 -16.57
N ALA A 255 38.64 41.00 -16.89
CA ALA A 255 37.62 41.38 -17.92
C ALA A 255 37.31 40.37 -19.04
N GLY A 256 36.00 40.05 -19.17
CA GLY A 256 35.34 39.92 -20.47
C GLY A 256 35.17 38.54 -21.10
N GLN A 257 34.00 38.38 -21.75
CA GLN A 257 33.66 37.43 -22.83
C GLN A 257 33.23 35.98 -22.50
N THR A 258 31.90 35.80 -22.58
CA THR A 258 31.15 34.85 -23.46
C THR A 258 31.24 33.33 -23.22
N PRO A 259 30.10 32.63 -23.04
CA PRO A 259 30.05 31.16 -23.07
C PRO A 259 30.15 30.61 -24.50
N PRO A 260 30.73 29.41 -24.69
CA PRO A 260 30.90 28.81 -26.01
C PRO A 260 29.62 28.18 -26.55
N VAL A 261 29.54 28.25 -27.87
CA VAL A 261 28.49 27.83 -28.80
C VAL A 261 28.36 26.30 -28.88
N GLU A 262 27.10 25.88 -28.92
CA GLU A 262 26.54 24.57 -29.23
C GLU A 262 26.79 24.19 -30.70
N PRO A 263 27.17 22.94 -31.04
CA PRO A 263 27.31 22.53 -32.44
C PRO A 263 25.95 22.22 -33.10
N ASP A 264 25.71 22.96 -34.18
CA ASP A 264 24.63 22.89 -35.17
C ASP A 264 24.61 21.56 -35.96
N ALA A 265 23.41 21.01 -36.15
CA ALA A 265 23.10 20.14 -37.28
C ALA A 265 21.60 20.20 -37.62
N GLY A 266 21.26 20.93 -38.69
CA GLY A 266 20.31 20.42 -39.69
C GLY A 266 18.99 21.16 -39.85
N ARG A 267 19.06 22.42 -40.33
CA ARG A 267 17.93 23.19 -40.86
C ARG A 267 17.53 22.68 -42.26
N ILE A 268 16.24 22.40 -42.46
CA ILE A 268 15.61 22.31 -43.78
C ILE A 268 14.52 23.38 -43.82
N THR A 269 14.55 24.25 -44.84
CA THR A 269 13.54 25.28 -45.10
C THR A 269 13.26 25.32 -46.59
N LEU A 270 12.05 25.80 -46.94
CA LEU A 270 11.41 26.03 -48.25
C LEU A 270 10.34 24.95 -48.53
N ASP A 271 9.10 25.28 -48.86
CA ASP A 271 8.60 26.50 -49.49
C ASP A 271 7.09 26.68 -49.24
N LYS A 272 6.63 27.93 -49.34
CA LYS A 272 5.21 28.31 -49.32
C LYS A 272 4.69 28.28 -50.76
N PRO A 273 3.43 27.89 -51.00
CA PRO A 273 2.66 28.70 -51.94
C PRO A 273 1.25 29.06 -51.45
N ASP A 274 0.79 30.16 -52.03
CA ASP A 274 -0.41 30.92 -51.72
C ASP A 274 -1.63 30.46 -52.54
N ALA A 275 -2.81 30.80 -52.02
CA ALA A 275 -4.11 31.01 -52.65
C ALA A 275 -4.74 29.97 -53.61
N GLY A 276 -5.93 29.52 -53.21
CA GLY A 276 -7.08 29.43 -54.12
C GLY A 276 -7.57 28.02 -54.45
N ARG A 277 -8.57 27.52 -53.71
CA ARG A 277 -9.78 26.90 -54.29
C ARG A 277 -10.82 26.53 -53.23
N THR A 278 -12.02 27.01 -53.53
CA THR A 278 -13.34 26.73 -52.98
C THR A 278 -13.62 25.23 -52.80
N PRO A 279 -14.17 24.77 -51.66
CA PRO A 279 -14.85 23.48 -51.61
C PRO A 279 -16.28 23.59 -52.20
N PRO A 280 -16.78 22.56 -52.91
CA PRO A 280 -18.12 22.59 -53.49
C PRO A 280 -19.19 22.35 -52.41
N GLY A 281 -20.34 22.97 -52.61
CA GLY A 281 -21.45 22.99 -51.66
C GLY A 281 -22.11 21.64 -51.44
N GLU A 282 -22.58 21.44 -50.22
CA GLU A 282 -23.66 20.52 -49.89
C GLU A 282 -24.95 21.35 -49.66
N PRO A 283 -26.10 20.86 -50.13
CA PRO A 283 -27.31 21.66 -50.26
C PRO A 283 -28.06 21.87 -48.93
N GLU A 284 -28.58 23.09 -48.78
CA GLU A 284 -29.63 23.45 -47.83
C GLU A 284 -30.87 22.56 -48.01
N ALA A 285 -31.35 22.00 -46.90
CA ALA A 285 -32.72 21.54 -46.76
C ALA A 285 -33.35 22.26 -45.56
N GLY A 286 -34.06 23.34 -45.88
CA GLY A 286 -35.47 23.52 -45.52
C GLY A 286 -35.90 23.31 -44.07
N GLN A 287 -36.17 24.45 -43.44
CA GLN A 287 -37.19 24.69 -42.42
C GLN A 287 -38.41 23.76 -42.49
N GLY A 288 -38.93 23.34 -41.34
CA GLY A 288 -40.25 22.72 -41.25
C GLY A 288 -40.56 22.08 -39.92
N LEU A 289 -40.82 22.90 -38.90
CA LEU A 289 -41.63 22.53 -37.74
C LEU A 289 -43.06 22.21 -38.22
N PRO A 290 -43.67 21.11 -37.75
CA PRO A 290 -45.06 21.19 -37.29
C PRO A 290 -45.15 20.54 -35.90
N ASP A 291 -45.50 21.28 -34.87
CA ASP A 291 -46.86 21.66 -34.46
C ASP A 291 -47.74 20.45 -34.09
N LEU A 292 -48.12 20.43 -32.80
CA LEU A 292 -49.06 19.50 -32.20
C LEU A 292 -50.42 19.58 -32.90
N PRO A 293 -51.18 18.48 -32.88
CA PRO A 293 -52.61 18.62 -32.64
C PRO A 293 -53.00 18.04 -31.29
N ASP A 294 -53.48 18.95 -30.44
CA ASP A 294 -54.48 18.71 -29.42
C ASP A 294 -55.80 18.33 -30.12
N GLN A 295 -56.35 17.16 -29.80
CA GLN A 295 -57.73 16.80 -30.12
C GLN A 295 -58.34 16.07 -28.93
N ALA A 296 -59.01 16.86 -28.09
CA ALA A 296 -60.13 16.41 -27.30
C ALA A 296 -61.30 15.99 -28.21
N GLY A 297 -61.93 14.85 -27.93
CA GLY A 297 -63.09 14.40 -28.72
C GLY A 297 -63.73 13.10 -28.21
N THR A 298 -64.46 13.21 -27.09
CA THR A 298 -65.77 12.59 -26.84
C THR A 298 -66.20 11.38 -27.69
N THR A 299 -66.33 10.19 -27.07
CA THR A 299 -67.61 9.42 -27.00
C THR A 299 -67.46 8.21 -26.05
N GLY A 300 -68.29 8.13 -25.01
CA GLY A 300 -68.67 6.83 -24.40
C GLY A 300 -69.84 6.20 -25.20
N PRO A 301 -70.66 5.31 -24.61
CA PRO A 301 -70.40 4.24 -23.64
C PRO A 301 -70.91 2.88 -24.18
N VAL A 302 -70.44 1.73 -23.69
CA VAL A 302 -71.28 0.50 -23.64
C VAL A 302 -71.01 -0.27 -22.37
N ARG A 303 -72.09 -0.40 -21.59
CA ARG A 303 -72.26 -1.36 -20.49
C ARG A 303 -72.51 -2.76 -21.07
N THR A 304 -71.86 -3.74 -20.48
CA THR A 304 -72.37 -5.08 -20.17
C THR A 304 -71.59 -5.48 -18.91
N GLY A 305 -72.17 -5.58 -17.71
CA GLY A 305 -73.39 -6.29 -17.37
C GLY A 305 -72.97 -7.66 -16.84
N SER A 306 -73.02 -7.81 -15.51
CA SER A 306 -73.40 -9.03 -14.77
C SER A 306 -72.49 -10.27 -14.88
N ASP A 307 -72.30 -11.12 -13.89
CA ASP A 307 -72.82 -11.29 -12.53
C ASP A 307 -71.92 -12.35 -11.83
N LEU A 308 -72.20 -12.59 -10.55
CA LEU A 308 -71.99 -13.82 -9.76
C LEU A 308 -70.80 -13.89 -8.79
N THR A 309 -71.02 -13.32 -7.60
CA THR A 309 -71.19 -14.04 -6.30
C THR A 309 -70.56 -15.44 -6.22
N GLY A 310 -69.54 -15.66 -5.37
CA GLY A 310 -69.65 -15.96 -3.92
C GLY A 310 -69.10 -17.38 -3.67
N PRO A 311 -69.09 -17.94 -2.44
CA PRO A 311 -69.41 -17.40 -1.11
C PRO A 311 -68.20 -16.90 -0.30
#